data_AF-A0A410MDZ3-F1
#
_entry.id   AF-A0A410MDZ3-F1
#
_cell.length_a   1.000
_cell.length_b   1.000
_cell.length_c   1.000
_cell.angle_alpha   90.00
_cell.angle_beta   90.00
_cell.angle_gamma   90.00
#
_symmetry.space_group_name_H-M   'P 1'
#
loop_
_entity.id
_entity.type
_entity.pdbx_description
1 polymer ?
#
loop_
_entity_poly.entity_id
_entity_poly.type
_entity_poly.pdbx_seq_one_letter_code
_entity_poly.pdbx_strand_id
1 'polypeptide(L)'
;MRLAGRKSISQLTVAQTVMMIAVGSLIIQPVGDRNIWITMVITFLMVITLLFIEYIALKYNALETFIYGKSLLVVENGQVNENNLKKLRLTVDMLEVRMRQQKIQNFADIQWATIEPNGQLGYMLKSDKQYATKEDIEMLKSLIEANQSHSQNITPQTQTSMADNIFTEVKDRKHKEKPKENLD
;
A
#
# COMPACT_ATOMS: atom_id res chain seq x y z
N MET A 1 15.85 22.66 13.38
CA MET A 1 15.31 21.90 12.22
C MET A 1 14.48 20.65 12.63
N ARG A 2 13.71 20.66 13.73
CA ARG A 2 12.72 19.60 14.07
C ARG A 2 11.27 20.12 14.10
N LEU A 3 11.06 21.42 13.83
CA LEU A 3 9.78 22.10 14.01
C LEU A 3 8.87 22.06 12.77
N ALA A 4 9.41 21.74 11.58
CA ALA A 4 8.66 21.78 10.31
C ALA A 4 7.87 20.49 10.00
N GLY A 5 7.84 19.52 10.91
CA GLY A 5 7.18 18.23 10.69
C GLY A 5 7.86 17.32 9.67
N ARG A 6 7.23 16.17 9.35
CA ARG A 6 7.69 15.14 8.41
C ARG A 6 6.77 15.02 7.19
N LYS A 7 6.17 16.13 6.75
CA LYS A 7 5.20 16.13 5.64
C LYS A 7 5.93 16.16 4.30
N SER A 8 5.59 15.26 3.38
CA SER A 8 6.04 15.31 1.98
C SER A 8 5.30 16.43 1.23
N ILE A 9 5.83 16.87 0.08
CA ILE A 9 5.20 17.90 -0.76
C ILE A 9 3.74 17.54 -1.12
N SER A 10 3.45 16.24 -1.30
CA SER A 10 2.12 15.72 -1.64
C SER A 10 1.15 15.65 -0.45
N GLN A 11 1.65 15.95 0.75
CA GLN A 11 0.89 15.96 2.01
C GLN A 11 0.73 17.39 2.56
N LEU A 12 1.24 18.41 1.84
CA LEU A 12 1.04 19.80 2.21
C LEU A 12 -0.41 20.21 1.96
N THR A 13 -0.94 21.03 2.85
CA THR A 13 -2.24 21.66 2.63
C THR A 13 -2.15 22.71 1.54
N VAL A 14 -3.29 23.06 0.96
CA VAL A 14 -3.38 24.18 0.01
C VAL A 14 -2.85 25.47 0.64
N ALA A 15 -3.19 25.73 1.91
CA ALA A 15 -2.70 26.90 2.65
C ALA A 15 -1.17 26.90 2.81
N GLN A 16 -0.57 25.75 3.12
CA GLN A 16 0.89 25.60 3.21
C GLN A 16 1.58 25.86 1.86
N THR A 17 0.98 25.37 0.77
CA THR A 17 1.49 25.58 -0.59
C THR A 17 1.41 27.06 -1.00
N VAL A 18 0.28 27.70 -0.78
CA VAL A 18 0.09 29.14 -1.05
C VAL A 18 1.05 29.97 -0.21
N MET A 19 1.27 29.61 1.06
CA MET A 19 2.24 30.30 1.91
C MET A 19 3.66 30.19 1.36
N MET A 20 4.08 29.01 0.89
CA MET A 20 5.42 28.84 0.31
C MET A 20 5.62 29.76 -0.91
N ILE A 21 4.61 29.85 -1.78
CA ILE A 21 4.61 30.75 -2.94
C ILE A 21 4.64 32.22 -2.49
N ALA A 22 3.83 32.59 -1.49
CA ALA A 22 3.78 33.95 -0.96
C ALA A 22 5.13 34.38 -0.36
N VAL A 23 5.73 33.54 0.49
CA VAL A 23 7.06 33.80 1.08
C VAL A 23 8.12 33.92 -0.02
N GLY A 24 8.10 33.04 -1.02
CA GLY A 24 9.00 33.13 -2.17
C GLY A 24 8.86 34.46 -2.93
N SER A 25 7.63 34.90 -3.16
CA SER A 25 7.34 36.19 -3.80
C SER A 25 7.83 37.38 -2.99
N LEU A 26 7.68 37.34 -1.66
CA LEU A 26 8.10 38.42 -0.74
C LEU A 26 9.62 38.58 -0.67
N ILE A 27 10.38 37.50 -0.87
CA ILE A 27 11.85 37.54 -0.96
C ILE A 27 12.29 38.29 -2.22
N ILE A 28 11.59 38.08 -3.34
CA ILE A 28 11.91 38.69 -4.64
C ILE A 28 11.45 40.15 -4.67
N GLN A 29 10.24 40.42 -4.20
CA GLN A 29 9.62 41.74 -4.20
C GLN A 29 9.11 42.08 -2.79
N PRO A 30 9.92 42.79 -1.97
CA PRO A 30 9.51 43.23 -0.65
C PRO A 30 8.27 44.12 -0.68
N VAL A 31 7.43 44.00 0.36
CA VAL A 31 6.21 44.81 0.51
C VAL A 31 6.59 46.17 1.08
N GLY A 32 6.35 47.22 0.29
CA GLY A 32 6.68 48.61 0.62
C GLY A 32 8.02 49.05 0.04
N ASP A 33 8.10 50.29 -0.42
CA ASP A 33 9.12 50.82 -1.35
C ASP A 33 10.61 50.72 -0.94
N ARG A 34 10.98 50.16 0.22
CA ARG A 34 12.38 49.77 0.57
C ARG A 34 12.62 49.10 1.92
N ASN A 35 11.61 48.94 2.78
CA ASN A 35 11.86 48.48 4.15
C ASN A 35 11.85 46.95 4.26
N ILE A 36 12.99 46.32 3.95
CA ILE A 36 13.21 44.86 4.07
C ILE A 36 12.84 44.31 5.46
N TRP A 37 13.05 45.12 6.51
CA TRP A 37 12.67 44.80 7.89
C TRP A 37 11.17 44.60 8.06
N ILE A 38 10.34 45.44 7.42
CA ILE A 38 8.88 45.31 7.47
C ILE A 38 8.45 44.03 6.77
N THR A 39 9.04 43.73 5.60
CA THR A 39 8.76 42.49 4.86
C THR A 39 9.14 41.24 5.68
N MET A 40 10.28 41.25 6.38
CA MET A 40 10.69 40.16 7.26
C MET A 40 9.72 39.94 8.42
N VAL A 41 9.25 41.02 9.06
CA VAL A 41 8.26 40.94 10.14
C VAL A 41 6.93 40.39 9.63
N ILE A 42 6.45 40.85 8.47
CA ILE A 42 5.21 40.35 7.85
C ILE A 42 5.34 38.86 7.52
N THR A 43 6.46 38.46 6.92
CA THR A 43 6.74 37.06 6.56
C THR A 43 6.76 36.17 7.80
N PHE A 44 7.44 36.60 8.86
CA PHE A 44 7.51 35.89 10.12
C PHE A 44 6.12 35.76 10.78
N LEU A 45 5.33 36.84 10.76
CA LEU A 45 3.97 36.85 11.27
C LEU A 45 3.08 35.86 10.50
N MET A 46 3.15 35.82 9.16
CA MET A 46 2.40 34.85 8.36
C MET A 46 2.73 33.41 8.75
N VAL A 47 4.03 33.09 8.88
CA VAL A 47 4.47 31.73 9.26
C VAL A 47 3.95 31.36 10.66
N ILE A 48 4.05 32.27 11.64
CA ILE A 48 3.50 32.06 12.98
C ILE A 48 1.99 31.84 12.93
N THR A 49 1.26 32.67 12.18
CA THR A 49 -0.20 32.53 12.05
C THR A 49 -0.58 31.18 11.47
N LEU A 50 0.15 30.67 10.46
CA LEU A 50 -0.13 29.35 9.89
C LEU A 50 0.14 28.23 10.91
N LEU A 51 1.26 28.28 11.62
CA LEU A 51 1.57 27.31 12.67
C LEU A 51 0.54 27.34 13.80
N PHE A 52 0.06 28.53 14.16
CA PHE A 52 -0.98 28.71 15.16
C PHE A 52 -2.32 28.12 14.70
N ILE A 53 -2.73 28.35 13.45
CA ILE A 53 -3.93 27.74 12.87
C ILE A 53 -3.79 26.21 12.84
N GLU A 54 -2.63 25.68 12.44
CA GLU A 54 -2.36 24.24 12.42
C GLU A 54 -2.44 23.64 13.83
N TYR A 55 -1.89 24.32 14.83
CA TYR A 55 -2.00 23.90 16.24
C TYR A 55 -3.45 23.90 16.73
N ILE A 56 -4.23 24.94 16.43
CA ILE A 56 -5.67 24.99 16.80
C ILE A 56 -6.43 23.88 16.08
N ALA A 57 -6.16 23.65 14.79
CA ALA A 57 -6.81 22.59 14.03
C ALA A 57 -6.58 21.22 14.68
N LEU A 58 -5.35 20.93 15.13
CA LEU A 58 -5.03 19.69 15.86
C LEU A 58 -5.73 19.59 17.23
N LYS A 59 -6.10 20.71 17.84
CA LYS A 59 -6.79 20.73 19.14
C LYS A 59 -8.30 20.54 19.01
N TYR A 60 -8.89 20.91 17.87
CA TYR A 60 -10.34 20.90 17.66
C TYR A 60 -10.72 20.13 16.39
N ASN A 61 -11.28 18.92 16.56
CA ASN A 61 -11.70 18.04 15.45
C ASN A 61 -12.62 18.71 14.42
N ALA A 62 -13.47 19.64 14.85
CA ALA A 62 -14.34 20.40 13.93
C ALA A 62 -13.53 21.31 13.00
N LEU A 63 -12.50 21.98 13.54
CA LEU A 63 -11.60 22.82 12.76
C LEU A 63 -10.65 21.97 11.92
N GLU A 64 -10.17 20.84 12.46
CA GLU A 64 -9.42 19.85 11.69
C GLU A 64 -10.20 19.42 10.44
N THR A 65 -11.44 18.99 10.64
CA THR A 65 -12.34 18.57 9.56
C THR A 65 -12.59 19.68 8.54
N PHE A 66 -12.73 20.93 9.00
CA PHE A 66 -12.97 22.07 8.12
C PHE A 66 -11.73 22.47 7.31
N ILE A 67 -10.55 22.46 7.92
CA ILE A 67 -9.28 22.87 7.32
C ILE A 67 -8.69 21.77 6.43
N TYR A 68 -8.67 20.53 6.93
CA TYR A 68 -8.09 19.39 6.23
C TYR A 68 -9.09 18.68 5.35
N GLY A 69 -10.40 18.86 5.54
CA GLY A 69 -11.43 18.16 4.77
C GLY A 69 -11.70 16.74 5.30
N LYS A 70 -12.74 16.10 4.75
CA LYS A 70 -13.04 14.68 5.00
C LYS A 70 -12.67 13.85 3.79
N SER A 71 -12.17 12.64 4.05
CA SER A 71 -12.08 11.60 3.03
C SER A 71 -13.49 11.17 2.61
N LEU A 72 -13.71 11.00 1.31
CA LEU A 72 -15.02 10.60 0.76
C LEU A 72 -14.91 9.21 0.13
N LEU A 73 -15.80 8.30 0.54
CA LEU A 73 -15.93 6.98 -0.06
C LEU A 73 -16.44 7.08 -1.50
N VAL A 74 -15.66 6.60 -2.45
CA VAL A 74 -15.96 6.63 -3.89
C VAL A 74 -16.24 5.25 -4.48
N VAL A 75 -15.76 4.17 -3.85
CA VAL A 75 -16.09 2.78 -4.22
C VAL A 75 -16.38 2.00 -2.96
N GLU A 76 -17.45 1.20 -2.98
CA GLU A 76 -17.84 0.31 -1.89
C GLU A 76 -18.27 -1.05 -2.47
N ASN A 77 -17.64 -2.12 -2.01
CA ASN A 77 -17.88 -3.49 -2.49
C ASN A 77 -17.80 -3.66 -4.02
N GLY A 78 -17.00 -2.82 -4.69
CA GLY A 78 -16.84 -2.75 -6.13
C GLY A 78 -17.90 -1.95 -6.88
N GLN A 79 -18.81 -1.29 -6.16
CA GLN A 79 -19.78 -0.34 -6.73
C GLN A 79 -19.29 1.09 -6.56
N VAL A 80 -19.38 1.88 -7.63
CA VAL A 80 -18.96 3.29 -7.63
C VAL A 80 -20.05 4.15 -6.99
N ASN A 81 -19.67 4.99 -6.04
CA ASN A 81 -20.57 5.95 -5.41
C ASN A 81 -20.61 7.27 -6.20
N GLU A 82 -21.49 7.33 -7.21
CA GLU A 82 -21.63 8.51 -8.06
C GLU A 82 -22.02 9.78 -7.31
N ASN A 83 -22.77 9.66 -6.21
CA ASN A 83 -23.18 10.81 -5.41
C ASN A 83 -21.98 11.49 -4.76
N ASN A 84 -21.02 10.72 -4.26
CA ASN A 84 -19.79 11.26 -3.69
C ASN A 84 -18.83 11.75 -4.78
N LEU A 85 -18.78 11.10 -5.95
CA LEU A 85 -18.03 11.62 -7.10
C LEU A 85 -18.53 12.99 -7.55
N LYS A 86 -19.86 13.21 -7.61
CA LYS A 86 -20.46 14.52 -7.91
C LYS A 86 -20.05 15.59 -6.89
N LYS A 87 -20.04 15.26 -5.59
CA LYS A 87 -19.58 16.18 -4.53
C LYS A 87 -18.10 16.56 -4.72
N LEU A 88 -17.28 15.62 -5.16
CA LEU A 88 -15.85 15.82 -5.43
C LEU A 88 -15.57 16.48 -6.79
N ARG A 89 -16.59 16.71 -7.61
CA ARG A 89 -16.45 17.13 -9.02
C ARG A 89 -15.50 16.21 -9.80
N LEU A 90 -15.58 14.91 -9.50
CA LEU A 90 -14.71 13.88 -10.08
C LEU A 90 -15.53 13.01 -11.04
N THR A 91 -15.03 12.79 -12.25
CA THR A 91 -15.65 11.84 -13.19
C THR A 91 -15.20 10.41 -12.90
N VAL A 92 -15.94 9.42 -13.41
CA VAL A 92 -15.56 8.01 -13.33
C VAL A 92 -14.22 7.78 -14.04
N ASP A 93 -14.01 8.36 -15.22
CA ASP A 93 -12.74 8.26 -15.95
C ASP A 93 -11.53 8.74 -15.13
N MET A 94 -11.68 9.84 -14.37
CA MET A 94 -10.61 10.32 -13.50
C MET A 94 -10.37 9.41 -12.29
N LEU A 95 -11.39 8.71 -11.81
CA LEU A 95 -11.25 7.68 -10.78
C LEU A 95 -10.49 6.47 -11.35
N GLU A 96 -10.82 6.03 -12.56
CA GLU A 96 -10.12 4.93 -13.25
C GLU A 96 -8.65 5.24 -13.50
N VAL A 97 -8.32 6.49 -13.89
CA VAL A 97 -6.92 6.94 -14.02
C VAL A 97 -6.17 6.74 -12.70
N ARG A 98 -6.77 7.13 -11.56
CA ARG A 98 -6.15 6.94 -10.24
C ARG A 98 -6.01 5.46 -9.87
N MET A 99 -7.00 4.64 -10.18
CA MET A 99 -6.92 3.20 -9.95
C MET A 99 -5.79 2.55 -10.76
N ARG A 100 -5.63 2.93 -12.04
CA ARG A 100 -4.50 2.47 -12.86
C ARG A 100 -3.15 2.88 -12.29
N GLN A 101 -3.03 4.09 -11.74
CA GLN A 101 -1.80 4.53 -11.05
C GLN A 101 -1.48 3.65 -9.82
N GLN A 102 -2.51 3.09 -9.17
CA GLN A 102 -2.38 2.12 -8.08
C GLN A 102 -2.30 0.65 -8.54
N LYS A 103 -2.19 0.40 -9.86
CA LYS A 103 -2.15 -0.93 -10.49
C LYS A 103 -3.42 -1.76 -10.26
N ILE A 104 -4.56 -1.11 -9.98
CA ILE A 104 -5.86 -1.78 -9.84
C ILE A 104 -6.56 -1.77 -11.20
N GLN A 105 -6.96 -2.95 -11.66
CA GLN A 105 -7.56 -3.13 -12.99
C GLN A 105 -9.09 -3.05 -12.96
N ASN A 106 -9.73 -3.60 -11.92
CA ASN A 106 -11.18 -3.70 -11.85
C ASN A 106 -11.71 -3.09 -10.56
N PHE A 107 -12.84 -2.38 -10.66
CA PHE A 107 -13.60 -1.96 -9.47
C PHE A 107 -14.06 -3.15 -8.62
N ALA A 108 -14.40 -4.27 -9.26
CA ALA A 108 -14.87 -5.47 -8.58
C ALA A 108 -13.89 -6.04 -7.54
N ASP A 109 -12.59 -5.77 -7.69
CA ASP A 109 -11.54 -6.23 -6.77
C ASP A 109 -11.42 -5.35 -5.51
N ILE A 110 -12.07 -4.19 -5.50
CA ILE A 110 -12.03 -3.21 -4.41
C ILE A 110 -13.14 -3.48 -3.39
N GLN A 111 -12.76 -3.52 -2.11
CA GLN A 111 -13.70 -3.53 -0.99
C GLN A 111 -14.11 -2.09 -0.63
N TRP A 112 -13.14 -1.18 -0.46
CA TRP A 112 -13.38 0.25 -0.24
C TRP A 112 -12.36 1.08 -1.00
N ALA A 113 -12.78 2.20 -1.59
CA ALA A 113 -11.86 3.24 -2.04
C ALA A 113 -12.36 4.62 -1.65
N THR A 114 -11.42 5.48 -1.28
CA THR A 114 -11.65 6.83 -0.81
C THR A 114 -10.83 7.83 -1.59
N ILE A 115 -11.34 9.06 -1.72
CA ILE A 115 -10.54 10.20 -2.14
C ILE A 115 -10.23 11.02 -0.90
N GLU A 116 -8.94 11.09 -0.59
CA GLU A 116 -8.40 11.89 0.49
C GLU A 116 -8.43 13.38 0.13
N PRO A 117 -8.37 14.30 1.11
CA PRO A 117 -8.48 15.73 0.83
C PRO A 117 -7.35 16.32 -0.03
N ASN A 118 -6.18 15.66 -0.05
CA ASN A 118 -5.08 15.98 -0.97
C ASN A 118 -5.32 15.43 -2.39
N GLY A 119 -6.49 14.83 -2.66
CA GLY A 119 -6.90 14.28 -3.95
C GLY A 119 -6.35 12.88 -4.27
N GLN A 120 -5.64 12.25 -3.32
CA GLN A 120 -5.09 10.90 -3.48
C GLN A 120 -6.16 9.83 -3.29
N LEU A 121 -5.95 8.68 -3.94
CA LEU A 121 -6.82 7.51 -3.82
C LEU A 121 -6.32 6.62 -2.68
N GLY A 122 -7.11 6.49 -1.63
CA GLY A 122 -6.99 5.39 -0.65
C GLY A 122 -7.80 4.20 -1.13
N TYR A 123 -7.33 2.97 -0.88
CA TYR A 123 -8.07 1.77 -1.26
C TYR A 123 -7.77 0.57 -0.36
N MET A 124 -8.70 -0.38 -0.37
CA MET A 124 -8.57 -1.70 0.22
C MET A 124 -9.14 -2.72 -0.75
N LEU A 125 -8.37 -3.75 -1.07
CA LEU A 125 -8.81 -4.87 -1.89
C LEU A 125 -9.68 -5.83 -1.09
N LYS A 126 -10.56 -6.56 -1.78
CA LYS A 126 -11.31 -7.68 -1.19
C LYS A 126 -10.36 -8.77 -0.69
N SER A 127 -10.78 -9.51 0.34
CA SER A 127 -9.93 -10.49 1.02
C SER A 127 -9.30 -11.53 0.10
N ASP A 128 -10.01 -11.93 -0.97
CA ASP A 128 -9.56 -12.89 -1.98
C ASP A 128 -8.58 -12.30 -3.01
N LYS A 129 -8.45 -10.97 -3.05
CA LYS A 129 -7.58 -10.21 -3.94
C LYS A 129 -6.42 -9.54 -3.21
N GLN A 130 -6.37 -9.62 -1.89
CA GLN A 130 -5.27 -9.08 -1.10
C GLN A 130 -3.98 -9.86 -1.35
N TYR A 131 -2.86 -9.16 -1.31
CA TYR A 131 -1.55 -9.78 -1.38
C TYR A 131 -1.29 -10.59 -0.11
N ALA A 132 -0.68 -11.77 -0.25
CA ALA A 132 -0.24 -12.55 0.89
C ALA A 132 0.81 -11.77 1.71
N THR A 133 0.60 -11.72 3.01
CA THR A 133 1.56 -11.19 3.96
C THR A 133 2.61 -12.24 4.32
N LYS A 134 3.69 -11.81 4.98
CA LYS A 134 4.70 -12.74 5.50
C LYS A 134 4.09 -13.72 6.51
N GLU A 135 3.16 -13.24 7.33
CA GLU A 135 2.45 -14.05 8.33
C GLU A 135 1.61 -15.15 7.66
N ASP A 136 0.89 -14.84 6.57
CA ASP A 136 0.13 -15.84 5.80
C ASP A 136 1.03 -16.94 5.25
N ILE A 137 2.25 -16.58 4.80
CA ILE A 137 3.22 -17.53 4.26
C ILE A 137 3.82 -18.39 5.39
N GLU A 138 4.12 -17.81 6.55
CA GLU A 138 4.63 -18.56 7.71
C GLU A 138 3.57 -19.52 8.28
N MET A 139 2.31 -19.06 8.34
CA MET A 139 1.17 -19.92 8.65
C MET A 139 1.10 -21.10 7.67
N LEU A 140 1.16 -20.84 6.36
CA LEU A 140 1.16 -21.91 5.35
C LEU A 140 2.34 -22.87 5.52
N LYS A 141 3.56 -22.38 5.78
CA LYS A 141 4.74 -23.21 6.03
C LYS A 141 4.57 -24.12 7.25
N SER A 142 4.10 -23.57 8.38
CA SER A 142 3.85 -24.35 9.60
C SER A 142 2.80 -25.44 9.38
N LEU A 143 1.75 -25.15 8.60
CA LEU A 143 0.74 -26.14 8.22
C LEU A 143 1.32 -27.24 7.31
N ILE A 144 2.23 -26.90 6.40
CA ILE A 144 2.92 -27.88 5.56
C ILE A 144 3.87 -28.75 6.39
N GLU A 145 4.67 -28.16 7.29
CA GLU A 145 5.60 -28.88 8.17
C GLU A 145 4.86 -29.80 9.15
N ALA A 146 3.72 -29.37 9.71
CA ALA A 146 2.86 -30.20 10.54
C ALA A 146 2.29 -31.40 9.78
N ASN A 147 1.90 -31.22 8.50
CA ASN A 147 1.41 -32.29 7.64
C ASN A 147 2.51 -33.22 7.11
N GLN A 148 3.73 -32.72 6.89
CA GLN A 148 4.89 -33.55 6.56
C GLN A 148 5.34 -34.39 7.77
N SER A 149 5.23 -33.85 8.98
CA SER A 149 5.45 -34.59 10.23
C SER A 149 4.41 -35.71 10.41
N HIS A 150 3.16 -35.49 9.97
CA HIS A 150 2.12 -36.54 9.90
C HIS A 150 2.34 -37.54 8.75
N SER A 151 3.01 -37.14 7.66
CA SER A 151 3.35 -38.04 6.54
C SER A 151 4.53 -38.97 6.83
N GLN A 152 5.29 -38.74 7.91
CA GLN A 152 6.26 -39.71 8.45
C GLN A 152 5.60 -40.82 9.29
N ASN A 153 4.28 -40.76 9.54
CA ASN A 153 3.55 -41.75 10.36
C ASN A 153 2.35 -42.42 9.66
N ILE A 154 2.16 -42.23 8.35
CA ILE A 154 1.32 -43.13 7.57
C ILE A 154 2.27 -44.15 6.95
N THR A 155 2.46 -45.28 7.63
CA THR A 155 2.83 -46.53 6.99
C THR A 155 1.66 -46.94 6.08
N PRO A 156 1.76 -46.89 4.75
CA PRO A 156 0.91 -47.75 3.96
C PRO A 156 1.52 -49.14 4.16
N GLN A 157 0.83 -50.02 4.91
CA GLN A 157 1.00 -51.45 4.68
C GLN A 157 0.48 -51.74 3.26
N THR A 158 1.34 -51.51 2.28
CA THR A 158 1.29 -52.17 0.99
C THR A 158 2.74 -52.46 0.64
N GLN A 159 3.18 -53.65 1.06
CA GLN A 159 4.40 -54.25 0.55
C GLN A 159 4.30 -54.29 -0.97
N THR A 160 5.06 -53.44 -1.68
CA THR A 160 5.67 -53.76 -2.98
C THR A 160 6.83 -52.78 -3.21
N SER A 161 8.03 -53.27 -2.94
CA SER A 161 9.30 -53.00 -3.65
C SER A 161 9.53 -51.60 -4.23
N MET A 162 10.14 -50.70 -3.46
CA MET A 162 10.82 -49.48 -3.97
C MET A 162 12.28 -49.40 -3.50
N ALA A 163 13.02 -50.51 -3.56
CA ALA A 163 14.47 -50.52 -3.29
C ALA A 163 15.29 -51.45 -4.20
N ASP A 164 14.73 -51.95 -5.30
CA ASP A 164 15.47 -52.73 -6.29
C ASP A 164 15.68 -51.88 -7.54
N ASN A 165 16.75 -51.07 -7.53
CA ASN A 165 17.17 -50.29 -8.69
C ASN A 165 18.45 -50.91 -9.28
N ILE A 166 18.67 -50.76 -10.58
CA ILE A 166 19.88 -51.27 -11.28
C ILE A 166 21.21 -50.86 -10.62
N PHE A 167 21.21 -49.75 -9.89
CA PHE A 167 22.39 -49.24 -9.19
C PHE A 167 22.69 -50.00 -7.90
N THR A 168 21.69 -50.60 -7.22
CA THR A 168 21.92 -51.46 -6.04
C THR A 168 22.40 -52.85 -6.45
N GLU A 169 21.95 -53.38 -7.60
CA GLU A 169 22.44 -54.64 -8.16
C GLU A 169 23.94 -54.63 -8.49
N VAL A 170 24.42 -53.52 -9.09
CA VAL A 170 25.84 -53.33 -9.44
C VAL A 170 26.71 -53.21 -8.19
N LYS A 171 26.22 -52.57 -7.14
CA LYS A 171 26.96 -52.40 -5.87
C LYS A 171 27.17 -53.73 -5.16
N ASP A 172 26.13 -54.56 -5.12
CA ASP A 172 26.14 -55.80 -4.34
C ASP A 172 26.64 -57.02 -5.15
N ARG A 173 26.95 -56.84 -6.45
CA ARG A 173 27.48 -57.85 -7.39
C ARG A 173 26.74 -59.19 -7.33
N LYS A 174 25.42 -59.14 -7.11
CA LYS A 174 24.57 -60.33 -7.06
C LYS A 174 23.39 -60.14 -8.01
N HIS A 175 23.43 -60.86 -9.12
CA HIS A 175 22.30 -60.98 -10.02
C HIS A 175 21.22 -61.85 -9.39
N LYS A 176 20.01 -61.30 -9.20
CA LYS A 176 18.85 -62.09 -8.75
C LYS A 176 18.19 -62.86 -9.89
N GLU A 177 18.21 -62.32 -11.11
CA GLU A 177 17.69 -63.00 -12.29
C GLU A 177 18.82 -63.45 -13.22
N LYS A 178 18.75 -64.71 -13.67
CA LYS A 178 19.65 -65.21 -14.71
C LYS A 178 19.28 -64.53 -16.03
N PRO A 179 20.27 -64.05 -16.82
CA PRO A 179 19.99 -63.55 -18.16
C PRO A 179 19.24 -64.61 -18.97
N LYS A 180 18.19 -64.20 -19.69
CA LYS A 180 17.50 -65.12 -20.60
C LYS A 180 18.52 -65.59 -21.65
N GLU A 181 18.62 -66.91 -21.78
CA GLU A 181 19.58 -67.63 -22.63
C GLU A 181 19.25 -67.52 -24.13
N ASN A 182 18.91 -66.32 -24.62
CA ASN A 182 18.68 -66.05 -26.03
C ASN A 182 19.19 -64.65 -26.37
N LEU A 183 20.52 -64.50 -26.35
CA LEU A 183 21.23 -63.38 -26.94
C LEU A 183 22.47 -63.95 -27.65
N ASP A 184 22.21 -64.55 -28.81
CA ASP A 184 23.18 -64.61 -29.91
C ASP A 184 23.00 -63.37 -30.80
#